data_AF-A0A3G6JGH4-F1
#
_entry.id   AF-A0A3G6JGH4-F1
#
_cell.length_a   1.000
_cell.length_b   1.000
_cell.length_c   1.000
_cell.angle_alpha   90.00
_cell.angle_beta   90.00
_cell.angle_gamma   90.00
#
_symmetry.space_group_name_H-M   'P 1'
#
loop_
_entity.id
_entity.type
_entity.pdbx_description
1 polymer ?
#
loop_
_entity_poly.entity_id
_entity_poly.type
_entity_poly.pdbx_seq_one_letter_code
_entity_poly.pdbx_strand_id
1 'polypeptide(L)'
;MKVNACSGYLNFPTLNLTLPVASKWRFSRLEVSPATYTGTAKDRDWTVAGHNFVNHFGRLNQLKVGDKVCFEAAAGQRYVYQVQKMEVLQPTAISKMVQSKYDLSLFTCTYDGTTCFTVRFRLLQIK
;
A
#
# COMPACT_ATOMS: atom_id res chain seq x y z
N MET A 1 20.10 13.96 12.27
CA MET A 1 19.55 12.75 11.65
C MET A 1 18.03 12.79 11.79
N LYS A 2 17.27 13.00 10.70
CA LYS A 2 15.80 13.02 10.78
C LYS A 2 15.29 11.59 10.73
N VAL A 3 14.97 11.02 11.89
CA VAL A 3 14.22 9.76 11.98
C VAL A 3 12.93 9.94 11.20
N ASN A 4 12.79 9.18 10.11
CA ASN A 4 11.55 9.17 9.33
C ASN A 4 10.50 8.44 10.18
N ALA A 5 9.43 9.12 10.59
CA ALA A 5 8.38 8.52 11.42
C ALA A 5 7.69 7.38 10.66
N CYS A 6 7.92 6.15 11.09
CA CYS A 6 7.19 4.96 10.65
C CYS A 6 5.75 5.06 11.17
N SER A 7 4.77 4.86 10.29
CA SER A 7 3.35 4.87 10.65
C SER A 7 2.84 3.51 11.14
N GLY A 8 3.57 2.43 10.85
CA GLY A 8 3.18 1.07 11.16
C GLY A 8 3.75 0.06 10.15
N TYR A 9 3.20 -1.15 10.16
CA TYR A 9 3.65 -2.26 9.32
C TYR A 9 2.49 -2.89 8.54
N LEU A 10 2.70 -3.13 7.25
CA LEU A 10 1.83 -3.96 6.41
C LEU A 10 2.36 -5.40 6.40
N ASN A 11 1.53 -6.36 6.79
CA ASN A 11 1.81 -7.78 6.77
C ASN A 11 0.98 -8.48 5.68
N PHE A 12 1.66 -9.23 4.82
CA PHE A 12 1.11 -10.01 3.71
C PHE A 12 1.40 -11.50 3.97
N PRO A 13 0.49 -12.24 4.65
CA PRO A 13 0.72 -13.63 5.02
C PRO A 13 1.00 -14.53 3.82
N THR A 14 0.25 -14.37 2.72
CA THR A 14 0.40 -15.20 1.51
C THR A 14 1.70 -14.96 0.75
N LEU A 15 2.37 -13.82 1.00
CA LEU A 15 3.67 -13.49 0.42
C LEU A 15 4.84 -13.74 1.37
N ASN A 16 4.55 -14.09 2.63
CA ASN A 16 5.52 -14.13 3.73
C ASN A 16 6.35 -12.83 3.82
N LEU A 17 5.65 -11.68 3.79
CA LEU A 17 6.26 -10.36 3.67
C LEU A 17 5.69 -9.40 4.70
N THR A 18 6.57 -8.66 5.38
CA THR A 18 6.18 -7.55 6.27
C THR A 18 6.97 -6.31 5.88
N LEU A 19 6.28 -5.19 5.69
CA LEU A 19 6.86 -3.93 5.21
C LEU A 19 6.53 -2.79 6.18
N PRO A 20 7.52 -2.00 6.64
CA PRO A 20 7.23 -0.74 7.31
C PRO A 20 6.56 0.22 6.33
N VAL A 21 5.66 1.07 6.82
CA VAL A 21 5.03 2.13 6.02
C VAL A 21 5.45 3.50 6.54
N ALA A 22 6.16 4.25 5.72
CA ALA A 22 6.55 5.63 6.06
C ALA A 22 5.33 6.56 6.05
N SER A 23 5.21 7.42 7.07
CA SER A 23 4.10 8.35 7.24
C SER A 23 3.95 9.41 6.14
N LYS A 24 5.04 9.77 5.46
CA LYS A 24 5.02 10.74 4.35
C LYS A 24 5.90 10.28 3.19
N TRP A 25 5.30 10.27 2.01
CA TRP A 25 6.00 10.10 0.74
C TRP A 25 7.00 11.24 0.49
N ARG A 26 8.25 10.89 0.13
CA ARG A 26 9.22 11.82 -0.47
C ARG A 26 10.01 11.05 -1.53
N PHE A 27 10.33 11.71 -2.64
CA PHE A 27 11.06 11.11 -3.76
C PHE A 27 12.37 10.41 -3.34
N SER A 28 13.12 11.00 -2.39
CA SER A 28 14.37 10.45 -1.86
C SER A 28 14.22 9.34 -0.81
N ARG A 29 12.99 8.89 -0.50
CA ARG A 29 12.69 7.92 0.59
C ARG A 29 12.19 6.57 0.10
N LEU A 30 11.96 6.49 -1.19
CA LEU A 30 11.34 5.36 -1.84
C LEU A 30 12.31 4.15 -1.87
N GLU A 31 13.63 4.39 -1.75
CA GLU A 31 14.68 3.38 -1.60
C GLU A 31 14.53 2.42 -0.40
N VAL A 32 13.74 2.76 0.63
CA VAL A 32 13.78 2.03 1.93
C VAL A 32 12.45 1.38 2.32
N SER A 33 11.30 1.96 1.96
CA SER A 33 9.99 1.41 2.37
C SER A 33 8.83 1.97 1.53
N PRO A 34 7.70 1.25 1.41
CA PRO A 34 6.45 1.87 0.99
C PRO A 34 6.08 3.08 1.85
N ALA A 35 5.35 4.03 1.28
CA ALA A 35 4.96 5.26 1.97
C ALA A 35 3.51 5.64 1.67
N THR A 36 2.84 6.24 2.65
CA THR A 36 1.52 6.83 2.44
C THR A 36 1.60 7.91 1.37
N TYR A 37 0.83 7.71 0.30
CA TYR A 37 0.65 8.66 -0.78
C TYR A 37 -0.43 9.68 -0.41
N THR A 38 -1.61 9.21 0.00
CA THR A 38 -2.75 10.02 0.47
C THR A 38 -3.62 9.25 1.47
N GLY A 39 -4.46 9.97 2.21
CA GLY A 39 -5.47 9.38 3.10
C GLY A 39 -4.87 8.68 4.32
N THR A 40 -5.72 8.01 5.09
CA THR A 40 -5.32 7.25 6.28
C THR A 40 -6.11 5.95 6.43
N ALA A 41 -5.52 4.96 7.12
CA ALA A 41 -6.23 3.73 7.45
C ALA A 41 -7.51 3.99 8.28
N LYS A 42 -7.51 5.03 9.11
CA LYS A 42 -8.63 5.40 9.97
C LYS A 42 -9.80 5.97 9.16
N ASP A 43 -9.50 6.81 8.17
CA ASP A 43 -10.51 7.50 7.35
C ASP A 43 -11.01 6.65 6.18
N ARG A 44 -10.42 5.45 6.00
CA ARG A 44 -10.83 4.46 4.99
C ARG A 44 -10.71 4.98 3.55
N ASP A 45 -9.68 5.77 3.30
CA ASP A 45 -9.35 6.36 2.01
C ASP A 45 -7.84 6.21 1.70
N TRP A 46 -7.22 5.18 2.26
CA TRP A 46 -5.77 5.10 2.34
C TRP A 46 -5.13 4.61 1.05
N THR A 47 -4.15 5.37 0.55
CA THR A 47 -3.34 4.97 -0.61
C THR A 47 -1.87 4.93 -0.24
N VAL A 48 -1.21 3.81 -0.54
CA VAL A 48 0.22 3.59 -0.27
C VAL A 48 0.95 3.29 -1.58
N ALA A 49 2.03 4.02 -1.80
CA ALA A 49 2.93 3.82 -2.93
C ALA A 49 4.16 3.03 -2.48
N GLY A 50 4.62 2.10 -3.31
CA GLY A 50 5.88 1.38 -3.08
C GLY A 50 6.62 1.09 -4.38
N HIS A 51 7.93 0.91 -4.27
CA HIS A 51 8.74 0.46 -5.41
C HIS A 51 8.43 -0.97 -5.83
N ASN A 52 8.71 -1.27 -7.09
CA ASN A 52 8.48 -2.58 -7.72
C ASN A 52 9.59 -3.60 -7.39
N PHE A 53 10.32 -3.40 -6.30
CA PHE A 53 11.35 -4.33 -5.85
C PHE A 53 10.70 -5.57 -5.22
N VAL A 54 11.35 -6.73 -5.36
CA VAL A 54 10.86 -8.01 -4.83
C VAL A 54 10.60 -7.95 -3.32
N ASN A 55 11.45 -7.22 -2.58
CA ASN A 55 11.32 -6.99 -1.13
C ASN A 55 10.40 -5.81 -0.78
N HIS A 56 9.66 -5.27 -1.74
CA HIS A 56 8.66 -4.21 -1.57
C HIS A 56 7.35 -4.67 -2.25
N PHE A 57 6.85 -3.93 -3.24
CA PHE A 57 5.58 -4.21 -3.90
C PHE A 57 5.75 -4.99 -5.21
N GLY A 58 6.96 -5.44 -5.55
CA GLY A 58 7.24 -6.25 -6.73
C GLY A 58 6.54 -7.61 -6.77
N ARG A 59 5.99 -8.05 -5.63
CA ARG A 59 5.23 -9.30 -5.50
C ARG A 59 3.72 -9.08 -5.30
N LEU A 60 3.21 -7.85 -5.43
CA LEU A 60 1.78 -7.59 -5.30
C LEU A 60 0.95 -8.34 -6.35
N ASN A 61 1.52 -8.63 -7.52
CA ASN A 61 0.88 -9.43 -8.57
C ASN A 61 0.68 -10.91 -8.20
N GLN A 62 1.29 -11.39 -7.10
CA GLN A 62 1.11 -12.74 -6.58
C GLN A 62 -0.08 -12.84 -5.62
N LEU A 63 -0.65 -11.71 -5.18
CA LEU A 63 -1.87 -11.68 -4.39
C LEU A 63 -3.07 -12.16 -5.22
N LYS A 64 -4.09 -12.66 -4.52
CA LYS A 64 -5.36 -13.07 -5.13
C LYS A 64 -6.53 -12.37 -4.48
N VAL A 65 -7.63 -12.22 -5.21
CA VAL A 65 -8.91 -11.77 -4.62
C VAL A 65 -9.26 -12.71 -3.47
N GLY A 66 -9.60 -12.14 -2.31
CA GLY A 66 -9.85 -12.88 -1.08
C GLY A 66 -8.65 -12.96 -0.12
N ASP A 67 -7.42 -12.72 -0.58
CA ASP A 67 -6.24 -12.68 0.30
C ASP A 67 -6.36 -11.57 1.33
N LYS A 68 -5.82 -11.81 2.53
CA LYS A 68 -5.85 -10.86 3.64
C LYS A 68 -4.52 -10.12 3.76
N VAL A 69 -4.60 -8.86 4.13
CA VAL A 69 -3.45 -8.01 4.48
C VAL A 69 -3.76 -7.32 5.80
N CYS A 70 -2.79 -7.27 6.71
CA CYS A 70 -2.96 -6.60 8.00
C CYS A 70 -2.10 -5.35 8.05
N PHE A 71 -2.65 -4.24 8.55
CA PHE A 71 -1.88 -3.07 8.95
C PHE A 71 -1.86 -2.95 10.47
N GLU A 72 -0.67 -2.92 11.05
CA GLU A 72 -0.45 -2.64 12.47
C GLU A 72 0.10 -1.22 12.59
N ALA A 73 -0.75 -0.29 13.03
CA ALA A 73 -0.34 1.09 13.23
C ALA A 73 0.64 1.19 14.40
N ALA A 74 1.59 2.12 14.32
CA ALA A 74 2.50 2.41 15.43
C ALA A 74 1.77 2.85 16.71
N ALA A 75 0.53 3.34 16.57
CA ALA A 75 -0.36 3.67 17.68
C ALA A 75 -1.09 2.45 18.30
N GLY A 76 -0.81 1.23 17.84
CA GLY A 76 -1.35 -0.01 18.39
C GLY A 76 -2.63 -0.54 17.70
N GLN A 77 -3.31 0.28 16.90
CA GLN A 77 -4.52 -0.14 16.18
C GLN A 77 -4.18 -1.10 15.03
N ARG A 78 -4.91 -2.22 14.92
CA ARG A 78 -4.78 -3.17 13.82
C ARG A 78 -5.98 -3.10 12.88
N TYR A 79 -5.70 -3.10 11.59
CA TYR A 79 -6.70 -3.13 10.51
C TYR A 79 -6.49 -4.38 9.67
N VAL A 80 -7.54 -5.14 9.39
CA VAL A 80 -7.47 -6.30 8.52
C VAL A 80 -8.25 -6.00 7.25
N TYR A 81 -7.56 -6.10 6.13
CA TYR A 81 -8.06 -5.85 4.80
C TYR A 81 -8.16 -7.14 4.00
N GLN A 82 -8.99 -7.12 2.96
CA GLN A 82 -9.10 -8.20 1.98
C GLN A 82 -9.01 -7.65 0.55
N VAL A 83 -8.22 -8.32 -0.29
CA VAL A 83 -8.09 -8.00 -1.71
C VAL A 83 -9.45 -8.15 -2.39
N GLN A 84 -9.88 -7.10 -3.08
CA GLN A 84 -11.09 -7.08 -3.88
C GLN A 84 -10.79 -7.09 -5.37
N LYS A 85 -9.75 -6.37 -5.80
CA LYS A 85 -9.44 -6.19 -7.21
C LYS A 85 -7.95 -5.92 -7.41
N MET A 86 -7.44 -6.36 -8.54
CA MET A 86 -6.13 -5.98 -9.07
C MET A 86 -6.35 -5.31 -10.43
N GLU A 87 -5.65 -4.22 -10.70
CA GLU A 87 -5.77 -3.47 -11.96
C GLU A 87 -4.46 -2.79 -12.34
N VAL A 88 -4.24 -2.59 -13.63
CA VAL A 88 -3.14 -1.79 -14.15
C VAL A 88 -3.71 -0.43 -14.56
N LEU A 89 -3.16 0.64 -14.02
CA LEU A 89 -3.57 2.01 -14.30
C LEU A 89 -2.47 2.74 -15.07
N GLN A 90 -2.87 3.68 -15.92
CA GLN A 90 -1.91 4.60 -16.54
C GLN A 90 -1.42 5.63 -15.51
N PRO A 91 -0.19 6.17 -15.64
CA PRO A 91 0.41 7.10 -14.68
C PRO A 91 -0.38 8.40 -14.57
N THR A 92 -1.00 8.82 -15.67
CA THR A 92 -1.89 9.99 -15.74
C THR A 92 -3.21 9.78 -15.01
N ALA A 93 -3.56 8.53 -14.66
CA ALA A 93 -4.80 8.19 -13.97
C ALA A 93 -4.68 8.32 -12.43
N ILE A 94 -3.93 9.31 -11.95
CA ILE A 94 -3.76 9.61 -10.52
C ILE A 94 -5.12 9.80 -9.83
N SER A 95 -6.07 10.45 -10.51
CA SER A 95 -7.44 10.61 -10.02
C SER A 95 -8.12 9.26 -9.74
N LYS A 96 -7.94 8.26 -10.60
CA LYS A 96 -8.46 6.90 -10.38
C LYS A 96 -7.76 6.19 -9.21
N MET A 97 -6.49 6.51 -8.94
CA MET A 97 -5.78 5.96 -7.79
C MET A 97 -6.32 6.53 -6.48
N VAL A 98 -6.47 7.85 -6.39
CA VAL A 98 -6.79 8.58 -5.16
C VAL A 98 -8.30 8.63 -4.87
N GLN A 99 -9.16 8.82 -5.87
CA GLN A 99 -10.62 8.90 -5.71
C GLN A 99 -11.27 7.52 -5.76
N SER A 100 -10.72 6.59 -4.99
CA SER A 100 -11.19 5.22 -4.96
C SER A 100 -12.25 5.02 -3.88
N LYS A 101 -13.26 4.18 -4.16
CA LYS A 101 -14.26 3.76 -3.15
C LYS A 101 -13.74 2.66 -2.21
N TYR A 102 -12.47 2.28 -2.31
CA TYR A 102 -11.83 1.22 -1.53
C TYR A 102 -11.14 1.78 -0.29
N ASP A 103 -11.14 0.99 0.78
CA ASP A 103 -10.63 1.41 2.08
C ASP A 103 -9.09 1.50 2.11
N LEU A 104 -8.42 0.68 1.29
CA LEU A 104 -6.99 0.70 1.05
C LEU A 104 -6.67 0.42 -0.42
N SER A 105 -5.70 1.16 -0.96
CA SER A 105 -5.09 0.92 -2.27
C SER A 105 -3.58 0.88 -2.17
N LEU A 106 -2.97 -0.22 -2.64
CA LEU A 106 -1.52 -0.35 -2.74
C LEU A 106 -1.14 -0.28 -4.21
N PHE A 107 -0.16 0.53 -4.58
CA PHE A 107 0.29 0.59 -5.95
C PHE A 107 1.80 0.66 -6.10
N THR A 108 2.28 0.08 -7.19
CA THR A 108 3.67 0.16 -7.63
C THR A 108 3.72 0.50 -9.10
N CYS A 109 4.62 1.38 -9.49
CA CYS A 109 4.79 1.73 -10.90
C CYS A 109 5.92 0.90 -11.52
N THR A 110 5.78 0.61 -12.81
CA THR A 110 6.81 -0.05 -13.60
C THR A 110 8.10 0.78 -13.61
N TYR A 111 9.24 0.15 -13.87
CA TYR A 111 10.56 0.79 -13.81
C TYR A 111 10.69 2.00 -14.74
N ASP A 112 9.97 1.99 -15.85
CA ASP A 112 9.85 3.07 -16.85
C ASP A 112 8.76 4.10 -16.49
N GLY A 113 8.03 3.90 -15.39
CA GLY A 113 6.96 4.78 -14.93
C GLY A 113 5.75 4.84 -15.85
N THR A 114 5.61 3.88 -16.78
CA THR A 114 4.57 3.92 -17.84
C THR A 114 3.25 3.30 -17.42
N THR A 115 3.22 2.46 -16.39
CA THR A 115 1.99 1.91 -15.80
C THR A 115 2.16 1.69 -14.30
N CYS A 116 1.06 1.66 -13.56
CA CYS A 116 1.06 1.33 -12.14
C CYS A 116 0.12 0.16 -11.84
N PHE A 117 0.69 -0.93 -11.34
CA PHE A 117 -0.06 -2.06 -10.82
C PHE A 117 -0.66 -1.68 -9.47
N THR A 118 -1.97 -1.82 -9.35
CA THR A 118 -2.76 -1.39 -8.20
C THR A 118 -3.56 -2.56 -7.64
N VAL A 119 -3.51 -2.74 -6.34
CA VAL A 119 -4.34 -3.69 -5.60
C VAL A 119 -5.28 -2.91 -4.70
N ARG A 120 -6.56 -3.26 -4.77
CA ARG A 120 -7.66 -2.61 -4.05
C ARG A 120 -8.17 -3.52 -2.96
N PHE A 121 -8.44 -2.94 -1.80
CA PHE A 121 -8.81 -3.69 -0.62
C PHE A 121 -10.06 -3.12 0.05
N ARG A 122 -10.81 -4.01 0.72
CA ARG A 122 -11.87 -3.65 1.65
C ARG A 122 -11.44 -3.95 3.08
N LEU A 123 -11.81 -3.08 4.00
CA LEU A 123 -11.63 -3.29 5.42
C LEU A 123 -12.63 -4.35 5.89
N LEU A 124 -12.12 -5.40 6.53
CA LEU A 124 -12.93 -6.46 7.14
C LEU A 124 -13.18 -6.21 8.62
N GLN A 125 -12.18 -5.70 9.35
CA GLN A 125 -12.25 -5.53 10.80
C GLN A 125 -11.16 -4.57 11.29
N ILE A 126 -11.48 -3.90 12.40
CA ILE A 126 -10.55 -3.09 13.20
C ILE A 126 -10.43 -3.79 14.55
N LYS A 127 -9.20 -4.00 15.04
CA LYS A 127 -8.90 -4.59 16.35
C LYS A 127 -7.99 -3.68 17.14
#